data_AF-A0A1B6HEN6-F1
#
_entry.id   AF-A0A1B6HEN6-F1
#
_cell.length_a   1.000
_cell.length_b   1.000
_cell.length_c   1.000
_cell.angle_alpha   90.00
_cell.angle_beta   90.00
_cell.angle_gamma   90.00
#
_symmetry.space_group_name_H-M   'P 1'
#
loop_
_entity.id
_entity.type
_entity.pdbx_description
1 polymer ?
#
loop_
_entity_poly.entity_id
_entity_poly.type
_entity_poly.pdbx_seq_one_letter_code
_entity_poly.pdbx_strand_id
1 'polypeptide(L)'
;MKVVALVSGGKDSCFNILQCVAAGHDIVALANLRPESNLRDELDSYMYQTVGHQGVELYSEAMGLPLFRQRTHGKALLHDKVYTMTPEDEVEDLYQLLSNVKENIDIEAVAVGAVLSDYQRIRVENVCSRLGLVALAYLWRRDQGQLLQEMVDCNINAIIIKVAALGLDPTKHLGLRISEIQPYLVKMNEKYGLNICGEGGEYETFTLDCPLFKKSIVIDDYETVIHSNDAIAPVGYINFLKLRLVDKKLPEESSYLDRLVGFPVKNSLDYITDIDEDDIVDSDKGGIYVEEIQDCSDQVTVVEPERLLILKEQEPLLDKPYARTNTSGWCWLGGLVGQHDDCAEASRIALQKLCALLESENLTPCDLVRICIFVRDMNDYAAINAAYVSVLSHVNPPVRVCVEAPLRADSPVVLEAIAYKQQTEGDCRRHTMHVQGISHWAPANIGPYSQAIRVGDVIYIAGQIALIPGSM
;
A
#
# COMPACT_ATOMS: atom_id res chain seq x y z
N MET A 1 2.92 0.64 16.54
CA MET A 1 2.72 2.07 16.26
C MET A 1 1.40 2.53 16.83
N LYS A 2 1.27 3.81 17.17
CA LYS A 2 -0.03 4.47 17.43
C LYS A 2 -0.68 4.88 16.12
N VAL A 3 -1.91 4.44 15.91
CA VAL A 3 -2.57 4.48 14.60
C VAL A 3 -3.87 5.26 14.67
N VAL A 4 -4.06 6.19 13.73
CA VAL A 4 -5.38 6.70 13.39
C VAL A 4 -5.99 5.86 12.28
N ALA A 5 -7.24 5.43 12.44
CA ALA A 5 -7.93 4.68 11.41
C ALA A 5 -8.84 5.56 10.57
N LEU A 6 -8.64 5.53 9.25
CA LEU A 6 -9.59 6.11 8.30
C LEU A 6 -10.82 5.20 8.21
N VAL A 7 -11.96 5.72 8.68
CA VAL A 7 -13.24 4.98 8.70
C VAL A 7 -14.21 5.56 7.69
N SER A 8 -14.77 4.68 6.87
CA SER A 8 -15.89 4.99 5.96
C SER A 8 -17.24 4.52 6.49
N GLY A 9 -17.22 3.63 7.48
CA GLY A 9 -18.37 2.84 7.90
C GLY A 9 -18.45 1.48 7.20
N GLY A 10 -17.69 1.26 6.13
CA GLY A 10 -17.71 0.01 5.37
C GLY A 10 -16.89 -1.13 5.99
N LYS A 11 -17.11 -2.34 5.46
CA LYS A 11 -16.45 -3.59 5.85
C LYS A 11 -14.92 -3.48 5.78
N ASP A 12 -14.38 -2.84 4.75
CA ASP A 12 -12.94 -2.83 4.46
C ASP A 12 -12.18 -1.98 5.48
N SER A 13 -12.73 -0.81 5.83
CA SER A 13 -12.17 0.04 6.87
C SER A 13 -12.15 -0.68 8.22
N CYS A 14 -13.24 -1.36 8.60
CA CYS A 14 -13.31 -2.12 9.84
C CYS A 14 -12.36 -3.32 9.87
N PHE A 15 -12.26 -4.06 8.77
CA PHE A 15 -11.38 -5.23 8.70
C PHE A 15 -9.90 -4.84 8.69
N ASN A 16 -9.53 -3.74 8.02
CA ASN A 16 -8.16 -3.25 8.08
C ASN A 16 -7.76 -2.81 9.51
N ILE A 17 -8.70 -2.27 10.30
CA ILE A 17 -8.46 -1.99 11.72
C ILE A 17 -8.21 -3.28 12.50
N LEU A 18 -8.97 -4.35 12.24
CA LEU A 18 -8.69 -5.68 12.79
C LEU A 18 -7.26 -6.14 12.48
N GLN A 19 -6.83 -6.00 11.22
CA GLN A 19 -5.48 -6.37 10.79
C GLN A 19 -4.40 -5.53 11.48
N CYS A 20 -4.61 -4.22 11.62
CA CYS A 20 -3.69 -3.37 12.37
C CYS A 20 -3.55 -3.81 13.83
N VAL A 21 -4.65 -4.17 14.50
CA VAL A 21 -4.62 -4.68 15.88
C VAL A 21 -3.90 -6.03 15.94
N ALA A 22 -4.19 -6.95 15.03
CA ALA A 22 -3.54 -8.26 14.95
C ALA A 22 -2.03 -8.14 14.70
N ALA A 23 -1.59 -7.14 13.92
CA ALA A 23 -0.19 -6.78 13.73
C ALA A 23 0.46 -6.07 14.95
N GLY A 24 -0.26 -5.97 16.07
CA GLY A 24 0.25 -5.40 17.32
C GLY A 24 0.29 -3.87 17.34
N HIS A 25 -0.47 -3.19 16.48
CA HIS A 25 -0.60 -1.74 16.52
C HIS A 25 -1.72 -1.30 17.46
N ASP A 26 -1.58 -0.08 18.00
CA ASP A 26 -2.55 0.51 18.92
C ASP A 26 -3.41 1.53 18.20
N ILE A 27 -4.72 1.32 18.14
CA ILE A 27 -5.67 2.22 17.47
C ILE A 27 -6.09 3.29 18.48
N VAL A 28 -5.63 4.52 18.27
CA VAL A 28 -5.79 5.61 19.23
C VAL A 28 -6.87 6.62 18.83
N ALA A 29 -7.25 6.65 17.55
CA ALA A 29 -8.24 7.58 17.02
C ALA A 29 -8.88 7.05 15.74
N LEU A 30 -10.07 7.59 15.43
CA LEU A 30 -10.76 7.42 14.17
C LEU A 30 -10.78 8.74 13.40
N ALA A 31 -10.70 8.68 12.08
CA ALA A 31 -10.77 9.85 11.21
C ALA A 31 -11.71 9.57 10.03
N ASN A 32 -12.55 10.56 9.68
CA ASN A 32 -13.50 10.43 8.58
C ASN A 32 -13.67 11.77 7.84
N LEU A 33 -13.58 11.74 6.52
CA LEU A 33 -14.05 12.83 5.66
C LEU A 33 -15.53 12.64 5.36
N ARG A 34 -16.29 13.73 5.40
CA ARG A 34 -17.74 13.71 5.16
C ARG A 34 -18.16 14.76 4.12
N PRO A 35 -19.28 14.54 3.41
CA PRO A 35 -19.88 15.52 2.51
C PRO A 35 -20.14 16.89 3.18
N GLU A 36 -20.15 17.96 2.40
CA GLU A 36 -20.46 19.32 2.89
C GLU A 36 -21.94 19.48 3.29
N SER A 37 -22.85 18.78 2.60
CA SER A 37 -24.29 18.79 2.90
C SER A 37 -24.77 17.46 3.43
N ASN A 38 -25.52 17.46 4.54
CA ASN A 38 -26.24 16.28 5.05
C ASN A 38 -27.44 15.86 4.18
N LEU A 39 -27.63 16.49 3.00
CA LEU A 39 -28.84 16.41 2.18
C LEU A 39 -28.63 15.73 0.81
N ARG A 40 -27.39 15.50 0.41
CA ARG A 40 -27.04 14.75 -0.81
C ARG A 40 -25.98 13.72 -0.46
N ASP A 41 -26.44 12.48 -0.29
CA ASP A 41 -25.58 11.32 0.01
C ASP A 41 -24.76 10.86 -1.20
N GLU A 42 -24.87 11.55 -2.34
CA GLU A 42 -24.22 11.21 -3.58
C GLU A 42 -23.34 12.38 -4.02
N LEU A 43 -22.05 12.27 -3.69
CA LEU A 43 -20.97 13.01 -4.33
C LEU A 43 -20.21 12.01 -5.18
N ASP A 44 -19.83 12.41 -6.40
CA ASP A 44 -18.90 11.65 -7.24
C ASP A 44 -17.47 11.76 -6.67
N SER A 45 -17.19 11.10 -5.53
CA SER A 45 -15.83 10.96 -4.97
C SER A 45 -15.25 9.61 -5.33
N TYR A 46 -14.02 9.61 -5.84
CA TYR A 46 -13.24 8.39 -6.09
C TYR A 46 -12.55 7.87 -4.82
N MET A 47 -12.43 8.72 -3.80
CA MET A 47 -11.71 8.41 -2.56
C MET A 47 -12.62 7.92 -1.43
N TYR A 48 -13.85 8.46 -1.31
CA TYR A 48 -14.62 8.33 -0.07
C TYR A 48 -16.03 7.81 -0.28
N GLN A 49 -16.42 6.89 0.61
CA GLN A 49 -17.80 6.44 0.74
C GLN A 49 -18.69 7.58 1.26
N THR A 50 -19.80 7.85 0.58
CA THR A 50 -20.73 8.91 0.95
C THR A 50 -22.02 8.37 1.55
N VAL A 51 -22.46 7.17 1.14
CA VAL A 51 -23.65 6.52 1.68
C VAL A 51 -23.35 5.93 3.06
N GLY A 52 -24.28 6.10 4.00
CA GLY A 52 -24.15 5.62 5.38
C GLY A 52 -23.27 6.50 6.28
N HIS A 53 -22.79 7.64 5.78
CA HIS A 53 -21.94 8.56 6.55
C HIS A 53 -22.61 9.11 7.83
N GLN A 54 -23.95 9.05 7.91
CA GLN A 54 -24.74 9.43 9.08
C GLN A 54 -24.43 8.53 10.28
N GLY A 55 -24.17 7.24 10.04
CA GLY A 55 -23.90 6.26 11.09
C GLY A 55 -22.47 6.28 11.64
N VAL A 56 -21.53 6.89 10.90
CA VAL A 56 -20.09 6.87 11.27
C VAL A 56 -19.83 7.59 12.60
N GLU A 57 -20.66 8.55 13.01
CA GLU A 57 -20.52 9.22 14.32
C GLU A 57 -20.62 8.23 15.49
N LEU A 58 -21.43 7.19 15.33
CA LEU A 58 -21.61 6.15 16.34
C LEU A 58 -20.35 5.30 16.53
N TYR A 59 -19.40 5.30 15.58
CA TYR A 59 -18.18 4.49 15.69
C TYR A 59 -17.29 4.96 16.85
N SER A 60 -17.32 6.26 17.17
CA SER A 60 -16.59 6.81 18.31
C SER A 60 -16.99 6.11 19.61
N GLU A 61 -18.30 6.02 19.88
CA GLU A 61 -18.82 5.33 21.06
C GLU A 61 -18.77 3.81 20.93
N ALA A 62 -19.02 3.28 19.72
CA ALA A 62 -18.99 1.85 19.46
C ALA A 62 -17.60 1.26 19.70
N MET A 63 -16.53 1.94 19.31
CA MET A 63 -15.16 1.52 19.59
C MET A 63 -14.67 2.05 20.94
N GLY A 64 -15.19 3.19 21.40
CA GLY A 64 -14.69 3.92 22.57
C GLY A 64 -13.37 4.63 22.25
N LEU A 65 -13.32 5.33 21.11
CA LEU A 65 -12.16 6.08 20.59
C LEU A 65 -12.60 7.48 20.15
N PRO A 66 -11.73 8.49 20.22
CA PRO A 66 -12.03 9.81 19.67
C PRO A 66 -12.19 9.74 18.14
N LEU A 67 -13.19 10.45 17.62
CA LEU A 67 -13.46 10.55 16.18
C LEU A 67 -13.24 11.98 15.69
N PHE A 68 -12.34 12.14 14.73
CA PHE A 68 -12.09 13.39 14.03
C PHE A 68 -12.87 13.37 12.71
N ARG A 69 -13.76 14.34 12.52
CA ARG A 69 -14.50 14.49 11.27
C ARG A 69 -14.20 15.83 10.63
N GLN A 70 -13.90 15.80 9.35
CA GLN A 70 -13.72 17.00 8.53
C GLN A 70 -14.64 16.96 7.32
N ARG A 71 -15.17 18.12 6.92
CA ARG A 71 -15.92 18.24 5.67
C ARG A 71 -14.94 18.21 4.51
N THR A 72 -15.27 17.48 3.46
CA THR A 72 -14.55 17.58 2.20
C THR A 72 -15.16 18.70 1.34
N HIS A 73 -14.29 19.56 0.83
CA HIS A 73 -14.59 20.64 -0.09
C HIS A 73 -13.96 20.40 -1.47
N GLY A 74 -12.92 19.55 -1.52
CA GLY A 74 -12.17 19.26 -2.72
C GLY A 74 -12.95 18.39 -3.71
N LYS A 75 -12.73 18.67 -4.99
CA LYS A 75 -13.17 17.78 -6.08
C LYS A 75 -12.00 16.85 -6.42
N ALA A 76 -12.27 15.67 -6.94
CA ALA A 76 -11.23 14.89 -7.59
C ALA A 76 -10.75 15.67 -8.84
N LEU A 77 -9.61 16.35 -8.76
CA LEU A 77 -9.06 17.16 -9.85
C LEU A 77 -8.00 16.36 -10.60
N LEU A 78 -7.06 15.77 -9.86
CA LEU A 78 -5.99 14.96 -10.42
C LEU A 78 -6.41 13.49 -10.45
N HIS A 79 -6.65 12.96 -11.64
CA HIS A 79 -7.07 11.56 -11.82
C HIS A 79 -5.90 10.61 -12.16
N ASP A 80 -4.69 11.16 -12.28
CA ASP A 80 -3.52 10.39 -12.64
C ASP A 80 -3.13 9.37 -11.55
N LYS A 81 -2.38 8.35 -11.97
CA LYS A 81 -1.84 7.31 -11.08
C LYS A 81 -0.90 7.89 -10.02
N VAL A 82 -0.26 9.01 -10.33
CA VAL A 82 0.69 9.69 -9.45
C VAL A 82 0.02 10.95 -8.94
N TYR A 83 0.02 11.13 -7.61
CA TYR A 83 -0.48 12.35 -7.02
C TYR A 83 0.66 13.33 -6.77
N THR A 84 0.48 14.55 -7.26
CA THR A 84 1.25 15.73 -6.87
C THR A 84 0.33 16.68 -6.14
N MET A 85 0.84 17.36 -5.11
CA MET A 85 0.06 18.33 -4.34
C MET A 85 -0.69 19.29 -5.27
N THR A 86 -2.01 19.17 -5.28
CA THR A 86 -2.90 19.92 -6.18
C THR A 86 -3.85 20.73 -5.30
N PRO A 87 -3.75 22.07 -5.30
CA PRO A 87 -4.67 22.89 -4.53
C PRO A 87 -6.13 22.59 -4.88
N GLU A 88 -7.01 22.58 -3.88
CA GLU A 88 -8.46 22.31 -4.01
C GLU A 88 -8.83 20.86 -4.39
N ASP A 89 -7.86 19.95 -4.46
CA ASP A 89 -8.13 18.52 -4.62
C ASP A 89 -8.58 17.87 -3.30
N GLU A 90 -9.45 16.85 -3.37
CA GLU A 90 -9.98 16.12 -2.21
C GLU A 90 -8.87 15.52 -1.30
N VAL A 91 -7.69 15.24 -1.87
CA VAL A 91 -6.53 14.74 -1.11
C VAL A 91 -5.99 15.78 -0.11
N GLU A 92 -6.14 17.08 -0.39
CA GLU A 92 -5.69 18.12 0.55
C GLU A 92 -6.63 18.25 1.76
N ASP A 93 -7.91 17.89 1.63
CA ASP A 93 -8.82 17.78 2.78
C ASP A 93 -8.37 16.65 3.72
N LEU A 94 -7.89 15.53 3.15
CA LEU A 94 -7.32 14.43 3.94
C LEU A 94 -6.05 14.86 4.66
N TYR A 95 -5.19 15.64 3.99
CA TYR A 95 -4.00 16.19 4.63
C TYR A 95 -4.37 17.05 5.85
N GLN A 96 -5.34 17.95 5.70
CA GLN A 96 -5.80 18.81 6.80
C GLN A 96 -6.40 17.98 7.95
N LEU A 97 -7.22 16.97 7.65
CA LEU A 97 -7.81 16.09 8.66
C LEU A 97 -6.73 15.37 9.46
N LEU A 98 -5.76 14.75 8.79
CA LEU A 98 -4.69 14.01 9.45
C LEU A 98 -3.71 14.94 10.19
N SER A 99 -3.47 16.15 9.68
CA SER A 99 -2.70 17.18 10.40
C SER A 99 -3.40 17.54 11.73
N ASN A 100 -4.72 17.77 11.70
CA ASN A 100 -5.51 18.06 12.89
C ASN A 100 -5.46 16.90 13.90
N VAL A 101 -5.59 15.65 13.44
CA VAL A 101 -5.44 14.49 14.34
C VAL A 101 -4.06 14.50 15.00
N LYS A 102 -2.99 14.69 14.21
CA LYS A 102 -1.59 14.69 14.71
C LYS A 102 -1.30 15.82 15.70
N GLU A 103 -1.96 16.97 15.56
CA GLU A 103 -1.85 18.10 16.50
C GLU A 103 -2.50 17.80 17.85
N ASN A 104 -3.52 16.93 17.89
CA ASN A 104 -4.29 16.63 19.09
C ASN A 104 -3.93 15.28 19.74
N ILE A 105 -3.45 14.32 18.97
CA ILE A 105 -3.13 12.96 19.41
C ILE A 105 -1.82 12.52 18.77
N ASP A 106 -0.96 11.92 19.58
CA ASP A 106 0.28 11.31 19.14
C ASP A 106 -0.01 10.08 18.25
N ILE A 107 0.26 10.23 16.94
CA ILE A 107 0.07 9.19 15.92
C ILE A 107 1.34 9.03 15.10
N GLU A 108 1.61 7.80 14.70
CA GLU A 108 2.77 7.39 13.91
C GLU A 108 2.35 6.81 12.55
N ALA A 109 1.10 6.34 12.45
CA ALA A 109 0.60 5.68 11.26
C ALA A 109 -0.91 5.90 11.01
N VAL A 110 -1.32 5.61 9.78
CA VAL A 110 -2.70 5.75 9.29
C VAL A 110 -3.18 4.42 8.72
N ALA A 111 -4.23 3.85 9.28
CA ALA A 111 -4.87 2.66 8.72
C ALA A 111 -5.85 3.03 7.60
N VAL A 112 -5.72 2.39 6.44
CA VAL A 112 -6.57 2.59 5.26
C VAL A 112 -7.09 1.26 4.71
N GLY A 113 -8.41 1.15 4.55
CA GLY A 113 -9.08 -0.04 4.01
C GLY A 113 -9.09 -0.14 2.49
N ALA A 114 -8.01 0.25 1.80
CA ALA A 114 -7.94 0.14 0.35
C ALA A 114 -7.64 -1.31 -0.06
N VAL A 115 -8.45 -1.88 -0.96
CA VAL A 115 -8.29 -3.28 -1.42
C VAL A 115 -7.56 -3.30 -2.76
N LEU A 116 -8.19 -2.94 -3.89
CA LEU A 116 -7.54 -3.04 -5.21
C LEU A 116 -6.99 -1.69 -5.70
N SER A 117 -7.59 -0.59 -5.23
CA SER A 117 -7.33 0.76 -5.75
C SER A 117 -5.93 1.30 -5.43
N ASP A 118 -5.05 1.27 -6.44
CA ASP A 118 -3.76 2.00 -6.39
C ASP A 118 -3.98 3.52 -6.26
N TYR A 119 -5.09 4.04 -6.81
CA TYR A 119 -5.45 5.46 -6.74
C TYR A 119 -5.59 5.94 -5.29
N GLN A 120 -6.33 5.19 -4.47
CA GLN A 120 -6.56 5.51 -3.06
C GLN A 120 -5.29 5.34 -2.24
N ARG A 121 -4.58 4.22 -2.42
CA ARG A 121 -3.32 3.96 -1.71
C ARG A 121 -2.29 5.07 -1.93
N ILE A 122 -2.02 5.44 -3.18
CA ILE A 122 -0.97 6.41 -3.52
C ILE A 122 -1.28 7.79 -2.91
N ARG A 123 -2.55 8.19 -2.86
CA ARG A 123 -2.98 9.47 -2.26
C ARG A 123 -2.80 9.47 -0.75
N VAL A 124 -3.19 8.38 -0.08
CA VAL A 124 -2.96 8.23 1.36
C VAL A 124 -1.46 8.18 1.68
N GLU A 125 -0.66 7.43 0.93
CA GLU A 125 0.80 7.39 1.08
C GLU A 125 1.44 8.77 0.87
N ASN A 126 0.97 9.55 -0.11
CA ASN A 126 1.46 10.91 -0.33
C ASN A 126 1.21 11.81 0.89
N VAL A 127 -0.01 11.79 1.43
CA VAL A 127 -0.37 12.56 2.62
C VAL A 127 0.45 12.10 3.83
N CYS A 128 0.56 10.78 4.03
CA CYS A 128 1.34 10.20 5.12
C CYS A 128 2.81 10.61 5.02
N SER A 129 3.42 10.52 3.84
CA SER A 129 4.81 10.93 3.62
C SER A 129 5.03 12.41 3.97
N ARG A 130 4.12 13.31 3.57
CA ARG A 130 4.20 14.74 3.91
C ARG A 130 4.06 15.02 5.40
N LEU A 131 3.27 14.21 6.10
CA LEU A 131 3.05 14.31 7.54
C LEU A 131 4.05 13.50 8.37
N GLY A 132 4.98 12.76 7.75
CA GLY A 132 5.89 11.85 8.45
C GLY A 132 5.15 10.73 9.20
N LEU A 133 4.10 10.19 8.58
CA LEU A 133 3.31 9.05 9.04
C LEU A 133 3.53 7.84 8.12
N VAL A 134 3.24 6.64 8.61
CA VAL A 134 3.26 5.39 7.83
C VAL A 134 1.83 5.01 7.42
N ALA A 135 1.62 4.64 6.15
CA ALA A 135 0.32 4.12 5.70
C ALA A 135 0.24 2.59 5.95
N LEU A 136 -0.84 2.12 6.56
CA LEU A 136 -1.11 0.70 6.83
C LEU A 136 -2.30 0.22 5.99
N ALA A 137 -1.99 -0.46 4.89
CA ALA A 137 -2.93 -0.92 3.88
C ALA A 137 -2.86 -2.46 3.75
N TYR A 138 -3.20 -3.18 4.82
CA TYR A 138 -3.05 -4.63 4.91
C TYR A 138 -3.89 -5.40 3.88
N LEU A 139 -4.98 -4.80 3.39
CA LEU A 139 -5.89 -5.42 2.43
C LEU A 139 -5.44 -5.23 0.97
N TRP A 140 -4.40 -4.43 0.73
CA TRP A 140 -4.05 -4.02 -0.61
C TRP A 140 -3.59 -5.19 -1.49
N ARG A 141 -4.21 -5.31 -2.67
CA ARG A 141 -4.04 -6.37 -3.69
C ARG A 141 -4.24 -7.81 -3.22
N ARG A 142 -4.97 -8.00 -2.12
CA ARG A 142 -5.42 -9.34 -1.70
C ARG A 142 -6.46 -9.90 -2.66
N ASP A 143 -6.51 -11.23 -2.74
CA ASP A 143 -7.60 -11.92 -3.44
C ASP A 143 -8.94 -11.57 -2.79
N GLN A 144 -9.91 -11.12 -3.60
CA GLN A 144 -11.17 -10.57 -3.10
C GLN A 144 -12.10 -11.66 -2.55
N GLY A 145 -12.08 -12.85 -3.15
CA GLY A 145 -12.91 -13.98 -2.71
C GLY A 145 -12.49 -14.46 -1.33
N GLN A 146 -11.19 -14.69 -1.16
CA GLN A 146 -10.58 -15.03 0.13
C GLN A 146 -10.78 -13.90 1.14
N LEU A 147 -10.53 -12.64 0.74
CA LEU A 147 -10.64 -11.49 1.64
C LEU A 147 -12.06 -11.32 2.19
N LEU A 148 -13.09 -11.40 1.35
CA LEU A 148 -14.47 -11.29 1.82
C LEU A 148 -14.86 -12.48 2.71
N GLN A 149 -14.36 -13.69 2.40
CA GLN A 149 -14.56 -14.85 3.26
C GLN A 149 -13.89 -14.68 4.64
N GLU A 150 -12.65 -14.18 4.69
CA GLU A 150 -11.94 -13.87 5.93
C GLU A 150 -12.70 -12.83 6.78
N MET A 151 -13.28 -11.80 6.15
CA MET A 151 -14.15 -10.84 6.85
C MET A 151 -15.37 -11.50 7.49
N VAL A 152 -15.99 -12.46 6.81
CA VAL A 152 -17.14 -13.23 7.32
C VAL A 152 -16.70 -14.10 8.50
N ASP A 153 -15.58 -14.82 8.36
CA ASP A 153 -15.06 -15.72 9.39
C ASP A 153 -14.57 -14.96 10.63
N CYS A 154 -14.11 -13.71 10.46
CA CYS A 154 -13.75 -12.80 11.54
C CYS A 154 -14.95 -12.03 12.13
N ASN A 155 -16.19 -12.39 11.78
CA ASN A 155 -17.42 -11.76 12.25
C ASN A 155 -17.48 -10.24 12.01
N ILE A 156 -17.05 -9.78 10.84
CA ILE A 156 -17.40 -8.44 10.36
C ILE A 156 -18.89 -8.44 9.99
N ASN A 157 -19.74 -7.99 10.90
CA ASN A 157 -21.19 -7.92 10.66
C ASN A 157 -21.53 -6.62 9.94
N ALA A 158 -21.29 -6.61 8.63
CA ALA A 158 -21.64 -5.51 7.74
C ALA A 158 -22.83 -5.87 6.85
N ILE A 159 -23.66 -4.87 6.54
CA ILE A 159 -24.79 -4.99 5.61
C ILE A 159 -24.52 -4.22 4.32
N ILE A 160 -25.11 -4.66 3.21
CA ILE A 160 -25.11 -3.92 1.95
C ILE A 160 -26.04 -2.71 2.08
N ILE A 161 -25.51 -1.51 1.86
CA ILE A 161 -26.26 -0.24 1.96
C ILE A 161 -26.39 0.49 0.64
N LYS A 162 -25.68 0.07 -0.40
CA LYS A 162 -25.80 0.61 -1.76
C LYS A 162 -25.49 -0.51 -2.73
N VAL A 163 -26.17 -0.53 -3.86
CA VAL A 163 -25.81 -1.33 -5.02
C VAL A 163 -25.90 -0.46 -6.27
N ALA A 164 -24.98 -0.66 -7.21
CA ALA A 164 -24.87 0.09 -8.45
C ALA A 164 -24.24 -0.72 -9.59
N ALA A 165 -24.47 -2.04 -9.61
CA ALA A 165 -23.81 -2.95 -10.55
C ALA A 165 -24.76 -3.98 -11.15
N LEU A 166 -24.41 -4.44 -12.36
CA LEU A 166 -25.09 -5.53 -13.04
C LEU A 166 -25.07 -6.79 -12.16
N GLY A 167 -26.24 -7.41 -11.99
CA GLY A 167 -26.40 -8.58 -11.14
C GLY A 167 -26.76 -8.25 -9.69
N LEU A 168 -26.76 -6.97 -9.29
CA LEU A 168 -27.29 -6.56 -8.00
C LEU A 168 -28.65 -5.86 -8.15
N ASP A 169 -29.59 -6.22 -7.27
CA ASP A 169 -30.95 -5.68 -7.26
C ASP A 169 -31.21 -5.02 -5.89
N PRO A 170 -31.44 -3.69 -5.85
CA PRO A 170 -31.68 -2.96 -4.61
C PRO A 170 -32.80 -3.58 -3.76
N THR A 171 -33.84 -4.12 -4.39
CA THR A 171 -35.01 -4.67 -3.68
C THR A 171 -34.75 -6.01 -3.01
N LYS A 172 -33.69 -6.72 -3.45
CA LYS A 172 -33.33 -8.05 -2.95
C LYS A 172 -32.09 -8.03 -2.07
N HIS A 173 -31.17 -7.13 -2.34
CA HIS A 173 -29.82 -7.19 -1.78
C HIS A 173 -29.52 -6.12 -0.73
N LEU A 174 -30.20 -4.97 -0.75
CA LEU A 174 -30.02 -3.97 0.31
C LEU A 174 -30.44 -4.54 1.66
N GLY A 175 -29.61 -4.32 2.67
CA GLY A 175 -29.81 -4.80 4.04
C GLY A 175 -29.31 -6.23 4.31
N LEU A 176 -28.97 -7.01 3.27
CA LEU A 176 -28.36 -8.32 3.46
C LEU A 176 -26.98 -8.17 4.12
N ARG A 177 -26.64 -9.10 5.02
CA ARG A 177 -25.30 -9.17 5.60
C ARG A 177 -24.30 -9.68 4.56
N ILE A 178 -23.05 -9.28 4.70
CA ILE A 178 -21.97 -9.78 3.84
C ILE A 178 -21.86 -11.31 3.90
N SER A 179 -22.11 -11.92 5.06
CA SER A 179 -22.11 -13.38 5.23
C SER A 179 -23.26 -14.09 4.49
N GLU A 180 -24.37 -13.40 4.24
CA GLU A 180 -25.53 -13.94 3.54
C GLU A 180 -25.37 -13.80 2.02
N ILE A 181 -24.80 -12.69 1.56
CA ILE A 181 -24.68 -12.37 0.13
C ILE A 181 -23.37 -12.88 -0.50
N GLN A 182 -22.32 -13.18 0.27
CA GLN A 182 -21.02 -13.60 -0.26
C GLN A 182 -21.11 -14.72 -1.33
N PRO A 183 -21.87 -15.81 -1.12
CA PRO A 183 -21.93 -16.89 -2.12
C PRO A 183 -22.60 -16.44 -3.44
N TYR A 184 -23.46 -15.42 -3.35
CA TYR A 184 -24.07 -14.80 -4.53
C TYR A 184 -23.08 -13.90 -5.27
N LEU A 185 -22.28 -13.10 -4.56
CA LEU A 185 -21.27 -12.22 -5.15
C LEU A 185 -20.22 -13.01 -5.93
N VAL A 186 -19.76 -14.15 -5.41
CA VAL A 186 -18.84 -15.07 -6.13
C VAL A 186 -19.45 -15.53 -7.46
N LYS A 187 -20.72 -15.94 -7.47
CA LYS A 187 -21.41 -16.35 -8.71
C LYS A 187 -21.58 -15.20 -9.69
N MET A 188 -21.81 -13.97 -9.21
CA MET A 188 -21.94 -12.80 -10.06
C MET A 188 -20.58 -12.36 -10.63
N ASN A 189 -19.49 -12.58 -9.90
CA ASN A 189 -18.14 -12.41 -10.41
C ASN A 189 -17.89 -13.36 -11.60
N GLU A 190 -18.16 -14.66 -11.45
CA GLU A 190 -18.00 -15.64 -12.53
C GLU A 190 -18.85 -15.32 -13.76
N LYS A 191 -20.08 -14.79 -13.55
CA LYS A 191 -21.04 -14.58 -14.63
C LYS A 191 -20.90 -13.23 -15.34
N TYR A 192 -20.63 -12.18 -14.58
CA TYR A 192 -20.71 -10.78 -15.05
C TYR A 192 -19.43 -9.98 -14.77
N GLY A 193 -18.44 -10.56 -14.11
CA GLY A 193 -17.23 -9.85 -13.71
C GLY A 193 -17.42 -8.89 -12.54
N LEU A 194 -18.50 -9.04 -11.76
CA LEU A 194 -18.76 -8.27 -10.54
C LEU A 194 -17.57 -8.39 -9.58
N ASN A 195 -17.05 -7.29 -9.06
CA ASN A 195 -16.05 -7.29 -8.02
C ASN A 195 -16.60 -7.88 -6.70
N ILE A 196 -15.97 -8.94 -6.19
CA ILE A 196 -16.48 -9.66 -5.01
C ILE A 196 -16.46 -8.77 -3.77
N CYS A 197 -15.48 -7.86 -3.66
CA CYS A 197 -15.40 -6.90 -2.57
C CYS A 197 -16.11 -5.56 -2.85
N GLY A 198 -16.75 -5.39 -4.02
CA GLY A 198 -17.48 -4.16 -4.37
C GLY A 198 -16.60 -2.98 -4.75
N GLU A 199 -15.35 -3.21 -5.15
CA GLU A 199 -14.47 -2.15 -5.66
C GLU A 199 -15.10 -1.43 -6.86
N GLY A 200 -14.73 -0.17 -7.07
CA GLY A 200 -15.31 0.66 -8.13
C GLY A 200 -16.73 1.16 -7.81
N GLY A 201 -17.21 0.96 -6.58
CA GLY A 201 -18.52 1.45 -6.13
C GLY A 201 -19.69 0.56 -6.54
N GLU A 202 -19.42 -0.69 -6.93
CA GLU A 202 -20.45 -1.65 -7.33
C GLU A 202 -21.46 -1.94 -6.21
N TYR A 203 -20.99 -1.96 -4.97
CA TYR A 203 -21.82 -1.92 -3.77
C TYR A 203 -21.05 -1.27 -2.61
N GLU A 204 -21.78 -0.72 -1.65
CA GLU A 204 -21.19 -0.18 -0.41
C GLU A 204 -21.78 -0.90 0.79
N THR A 205 -21.06 -0.87 1.91
CA THR A 205 -21.47 -1.54 3.14
C THR A 205 -21.48 -0.61 4.34
N PHE A 206 -22.23 -1.00 5.38
CA PHE A 206 -22.14 -0.41 6.71
C PHE A 206 -21.94 -1.49 7.77
N THR A 207 -20.86 -1.41 8.53
CA THR A 207 -20.54 -2.36 9.60
C THR A 207 -21.32 -2.01 10.86
N LEU A 208 -22.18 -2.92 11.29
CA LEU A 208 -23.02 -2.79 12.47
C LEU A 208 -22.34 -3.33 13.73
N ASP A 209 -21.51 -4.36 13.57
CA ASP A 209 -20.72 -4.91 14.67
C ASP A 209 -19.45 -5.60 14.13
N CYS A 210 -18.42 -5.63 14.97
CA CYS A 210 -17.22 -6.43 14.76
C CYS A 210 -16.58 -6.78 16.12
N PRO A 211 -15.59 -7.68 16.17
CA PRO A 211 -14.94 -8.05 17.43
C PRO A 211 -14.39 -6.87 18.25
N LEU A 212 -13.93 -5.80 17.57
CA LEU A 212 -13.36 -4.63 18.22
C LEU A 212 -14.40 -3.72 18.88
N PHE A 213 -15.67 -3.76 18.45
CA PHE A 213 -16.71 -2.88 18.98
C PHE A 213 -17.04 -3.25 20.44
N LYS A 214 -17.09 -2.22 21.29
CA LYS A 214 -17.64 -2.20 22.66
C LYS A 214 -19.18 -2.19 22.67
N LYS A 215 -19.79 -1.54 21.67
CA LYS A 215 -21.23 -1.49 21.49
C LYS A 215 -21.59 -1.82 20.05
N SER A 216 -22.62 -2.64 19.84
CA SER A 216 -23.15 -2.94 18.51
C SER A 216 -24.08 -1.81 18.07
N ILE A 217 -24.09 -1.49 16.78
CA ILE A 217 -25.02 -0.54 16.17
C ILE A 217 -26.24 -1.32 15.70
N VAL A 218 -27.43 -0.83 16.07
CA VAL A 218 -28.70 -1.39 15.63
C VAL A 218 -29.46 -0.36 14.82
N ILE A 219 -29.98 -0.80 13.67
CA ILE A 219 -30.85 0.00 12.82
C ILE A 219 -32.28 -0.13 13.35
N ASP A 220 -32.84 0.96 13.84
CA ASP A 220 -34.24 1.01 14.29
C ASP A 220 -35.17 1.40 13.15
N ASP A 221 -34.72 2.29 12.26
CA ASP A 221 -35.53 2.79 11.14
C ASP A 221 -34.63 3.24 9.98
N TYR A 222 -35.08 2.97 8.75
CA TYR A 222 -34.39 3.32 7.53
C TYR A 222 -35.37 3.37 6.36
N GLU A 223 -35.02 4.11 5.32
CA GLU A 223 -35.72 4.11 4.04
C GLU A 223 -34.82 3.61 2.92
N THR A 224 -35.42 3.03 1.89
CA THR A 224 -34.71 2.63 0.66
C THR A 224 -34.97 3.66 -0.42
N VAL A 225 -33.90 4.24 -0.95
CA VAL A 225 -33.94 5.22 -2.04
C VAL A 225 -33.47 4.54 -3.32
N ILE A 226 -34.31 4.59 -4.35
CA ILE A 226 -33.95 4.12 -5.69
C ILE A 226 -33.55 5.35 -6.51
N HIS A 227 -32.25 5.49 -6.79
CA HIS A 227 -31.73 6.59 -7.59
C HIS A 227 -31.99 6.37 -9.08
N SER A 228 -31.71 5.16 -9.56
CA SER A 228 -31.94 4.74 -10.94
C SER A 228 -32.54 3.34 -10.95
N ASN A 229 -33.68 3.17 -11.61
CA ASN A 229 -34.31 1.86 -11.78
C ASN A 229 -34.07 1.33 -13.20
N ASP A 230 -32.80 1.33 -13.62
CA ASP A 230 -32.38 0.77 -14.90
C ASP A 230 -32.61 -0.75 -14.93
N ALA A 231 -33.02 -1.28 -16.09
CA ALA A 231 -33.34 -2.70 -16.23
C ALA A 231 -32.11 -3.62 -16.17
N ILE A 232 -30.90 -3.06 -16.32
CA ILE A 232 -29.63 -3.76 -16.42
C ILE A 232 -28.80 -3.53 -15.15
N ALA A 233 -28.66 -2.28 -14.71
CA ALA A 233 -27.88 -1.92 -13.52
C ALA A 233 -28.64 -0.91 -12.64
N PRO A 234 -29.64 -1.37 -11.86
CA PRO A 234 -30.36 -0.49 -10.95
C PRO A 234 -29.43 0.02 -9.83
N VAL A 235 -29.61 1.29 -9.48
CA VAL A 235 -28.89 1.99 -8.42
C VAL A 235 -29.86 2.31 -7.29
N GLY A 236 -29.55 1.81 -6.09
CA GLY A 236 -30.33 2.11 -4.90
C GLY A 236 -29.49 2.01 -3.64
N TYR A 237 -29.93 2.69 -2.60
CA TYR A 237 -29.23 2.76 -1.33
C TYR A 237 -30.17 2.88 -0.12
N ILE A 238 -29.64 2.56 1.05
CA ILE A 238 -30.29 2.73 2.35
C ILE A 238 -29.94 4.10 2.92
N ASN A 239 -30.97 4.86 3.30
CA ASN A 239 -30.83 6.06 4.11
C ASN A 239 -31.26 5.76 5.55
N PHE A 240 -30.35 5.86 6.51
CA PHE A 240 -30.64 5.57 7.90
C PHE A 240 -31.40 6.73 8.56
N LEU A 241 -32.60 6.44 9.07
CA LEU A 241 -33.42 7.42 9.79
C LEU A 241 -33.14 7.39 11.29
N LYS A 242 -32.92 6.19 11.83
CA LYS A 242 -32.65 6.00 13.26
C LYS A 242 -31.71 4.83 13.51
N LEU A 243 -30.62 5.13 14.19
CA LEU A 243 -29.62 4.17 14.67
C LEU A 243 -29.49 4.29 16.20
N ARG A 244 -29.17 3.19 16.86
CA ARG A 244 -28.87 3.17 18.31
C ARG A 244 -27.71 2.26 18.62
N LEU A 245 -27.06 2.52 19.75
CA LEU A 245 -26.00 1.67 20.28
C LEU A 245 -26.55 0.72 21.34
N VAL A 246 -26.01 -0.50 21.36
CA VAL A 246 -26.34 -1.54 22.34
C VAL A 246 -25.04 -2.06 22.94
N ASP A 247 -24.95 -2.03 24.27
CA ASP A 247 -23.78 -2.54 24.98
C ASP A 247 -23.58 -4.04 24.73
N LYS A 248 -22.33 -4.43 24.48
CA LYS A 248 -21.94 -5.84 24.37
C LYS A 248 -21.52 -6.36 25.75
N LYS A 249 -21.80 -7.63 25.99
CA LYS A 249 -21.25 -8.33 27.16
C LYS A 249 -19.80 -8.69 26.87
N LEU A 250 -18.89 -7.80 27.26
CA LEU A 250 -17.46 -7.98 27.12
C LEU A 250 -16.81 -8.23 28.49
N PRO A 251 -15.70 -8.97 28.56
CA PRO A 251 -14.90 -9.03 29.77
C PRO A 251 -14.43 -7.63 30.19
N GLU A 252 -14.50 -7.34 31.50
CA GLU A 252 -13.95 -6.11 32.07
C GLU A 252 -12.46 -5.99 31.71
N GLU A 253 -12.03 -4.79 31.31
CA GLU A 253 -10.64 -4.47 30.92
C GLU A 253 -10.07 -5.20 29.68
N SER A 254 -10.90 -5.79 28.81
CA SER A 254 -10.41 -6.40 27.56
C SER A 254 -9.83 -5.37 26.58
N SER A 255 -8.55 -5.52 26.23
CA SER A 255 -7.90 -4.75 25.16
C SER A 255 -8.48 -5.14 23.79
N TYR A 256 -8.15 -4.37 22.74
CA TYR A 256 -8.54 -4.77 21.38
C TYR A 256 -7.90 -6.07 20.94
N LEU A 257 -6.65 -6.32 21.32
CA LEU A 257 -5.96 -7.56 20.99
C LEU A 257 -6.61 -8.77 21.66
N ASP A 258 -6.98 -8.66 22.93
CA ASP A 258 -7.67 -9.75 23.66
C ASP A 258 -9.00 -10.13 23.00
N ARG A 259 -9.67 -9.19 22.35
CA ARG A 259 -10.96 -9.42 21.66
C ARG A 259 -10.81 -10.15 20.34
N LEU A 260 -9.60 -10.20 19.77
CA LEU A 260 -9.32 -10.98 18.57
C LEU A 260 -9.03 -12.44 18.87
N VAL A 261 -8.79 -12.80 20.13
CA VAL A 261 -8.55 -14.18 20.55
C VAL A 261 -9.74 -15.07 20.17
N GLY A 262 -9.46 -16.11 19.38
CA GLY A 262 -10.47 -17.05 18.89
C GLY A 262 -11.07 -16.71 17.52
N PHE A 263 -10.70 -15.57 16.93
CA PHE A 263 -11.01 -15.25 15.54
C PHE A 263 -9.82 -15.61 14.64
N PRO A 264 -10.06 -16.14 13.42
CA PRO A 264 -9.01 -16.56 12.50
C PRO A 264 -8.41 -15.36 11.75
N VAL A 265 -7.93 -14.34 12.47
CA VAL A 265 -7.29 -13.17 11.86
C VAL A 265 -5.86 -13.53 11.49
N LYS A 266 -5.62 -13.69 10.18
CA LYS A 266 -4.30 -14.02 9.64
C LYS A 266 -3.31 -12.88 9.80
N ASN A 267 -2.08 -13.20 10.19
CA ASN A 267 -0.95 -12.28 10.26
C ASN A 267 -0.02 -12.44 9.05
N SER A 268 1.01 -11.60 8.97
CA SER A 268 1.99 -11.57 7.88
C SER A 268 2.71 -12.90 7.61
N LEU A 269 2.96 -13.73 8.64
CA LEU A 269 3.59 -15.04 8.47
C LEU A 269 2.62 -16.08 7.91
N ASP A 270 1.34 -16.02 8.30
CA ASP A 270 0.32 -16.95 7.82
C ASP A 270 0.17 -16.86 6.29
N TYR A 271 0.31 -15.66 5.72
CA TYR A 271 0.27 -15.48 4.27
C TYR A 271 1.49 -16.02 3.53
N ILE A 272 2.63 -16.21 4.21
CA ILE A 272 3.80 -16.86 3.60
C ILE A 272 3.59 -18.36 3.58
N THR A 273 3.02 -18.93 4.65
CA THR A 273 2.73 -20.36 4.73
C THR A 273 1.60 -20.80 3.82
N ASP A 274 0.67 -19.88 3.52
CA ASP A 274 -0.46 -20.10 2.61
C ASP A 274 -0.11 -19.95 1.11
N ILE A 275 1.16 -19.64 0.76
CA ILE A 275 1.59 -19.67 -0.64
C ILE A 275 1.58 -21.15 -1.07
N ASP A 276 0.52 -21.55 -1.79
CA ASP A 276 0.37 -22.89 -2.33
C ASP A 276 1.59 -23.25 -3.20
N GLU A 277 2.20 -24.41 -2.96
CA GLU A 277 3.27 -24.94 -3.82
C GLU A 277 2.80 -25.08 -5.27
N ASP A 278 1.49 -25.28 -5.49
CA ASP A 278 0.85 -25.36 -6.81
C ASP A 278 0.87 -24.01 -7.58
N ASP A 279 0.99 -22.87 -6.89
CA ASP A 279 1.17 -21.55 -7.52
C ASP A 279 2.64 -21.32 -7.95
N ILE A 280 3.57 -22.13 -7.45
CA ILE A 280 4.96 -22.22 -7.92
C ILE A 280 4.97 -23.16 -9.13
N VAL A 281 4.31 -22.75 -10.21
CA VAL A 281 4.41 -23.45 -11.49
C VAL A 281 5.79 -23.15 -12.08
N ASP A 282 6.80 -23.94 -11.71
CA ASP A 282 8.02 -23.98 -12.49
C ASP A 282 7.61 -24.44 -13.90
N SER A 283 7.81 -23.58 -14.89
CA SER A 283 7.29 -23.78 -16.25
C SER A 283 7.91 -25.00 -16.96
N ASP A 284 8.86 -25.68 -16.32
CA ASP A 284 9.40 -26.95 -16.77
C ASP A 284 8.63 -28.11 -16.14
N LYS A 285 7.78 -28.74 -16.96
CA LYS A 285 7.24 -30.09 -16.72
C LYS A 285 8.36 -31.15 -16.78
N GLY A 286 9.35 -31.06 -15.91
CA GLY A 286 10.26 -32.13 -15.55
C GLY A 286 9.92 -32.52 -14.12
N GLY A 287 9.31 -33.69 -13.93
CA GLY A 287 8.81 -34.14 -12.62
C GLY A 287 9.82 -33.92 -11.50
N ILE A 288 9.46 -33.03 -10.57
CA ILE A 288 10.18 -32.87 -9.31
C ILE A 288 9.81 -34.10 -8.49
N TYR A 289 10.78 -34.97 -8.27
CA TYR A 289 10.68 -36.00 -7.25
C TYR A 289 10.52 -35.28 -5.92
N VAL A 290 9.36 -35.45 -5.28
CA VAL A 290 9.15 -35.10 -3.89
C VAL A 290 9.97 -36.08 -3.06
N GLU A 291 11.27 -35.81 -2.91
CA GLU A 291 11.98 -36.33 -1.75
C GLU A 291 11.42 -35.57 -0.55
N GLU A 292 10.88 -36.31 0.42
CA GLU A 292 10.54 -35.78 1.74
C GLU A 292 11.67 -34.85 2.18
N ILE A 293 11.38 -33.56 2.34
CA ILE A 293 12.37 -32.60 2.86
C ILE A 293 12.66 -33.06 4.28
N GLN A 294 13.71 -33.86 4.42
CA GLN A 294 14.20 -34.29 5.70
C GLN A 294 14.77 -33.04 6.37
N ASP A 295 14.23 -32.69 7.54
CA ASP A 295 14.75 -31.62 8.37
C ASP A 295 16.20 -31.94 8.75
N CYS A 296 17.14 -31.44 7.95
CA CYS A 296 18.56 -31.61 8.16
C CYS A 296 19.14 -30.56 9.12
N SER A 297 18.31 -29.76 9.80
CA SER A 297 18.80 -28.76 10.78
C SER A 297 19.67 -29.41 11.86
N ASP A 298 19.36 -30.65 12.25
CA ASP A 298 20.13 -31.44 13.21
C ASP A 298 21.34 -32.17 12.61
N GLN A 299 21.49 -32.21 11.28
CA GLN A 299 22.58 -32.92 10.57
C GLN A 299 23.58 -31.99 9.88
N VAL A 300 23.27 -30.70 9.76
CA VAL A 300 24.22 -29.70 9.23
C VAL A 300 25.11 -29.22 10.37
N THR A 301 26.33 -29.76 10.42
CA THR A 301 27.41 -29.04 11.12
C THR A 301 27.64 -27.77 10.31
N VAL A 302 27.24 -26.60 10.84
CA VAL A 302 27.60 -25.31 10.26
C VAL A 302 29.11 -25.19 10.38
N VAL A 303 29.83 -25.68 9.38
CA VAL A 303 31.23 -25.34 9.18
C VAL A 303 31.20 -23.86 8.87
N GLU A 304 31.65 -23.01 9.79
CA GLU A 304 31.94 -21.62 9.45
C GLU A 304 32.85 -21.68 8.22
N PRO A 305 32.39 -21.23 7.04
CA PRO A 305 33.25 -21.26 5.88
C PRO A 305 34.50 -20.49 6.25
N GLU A 306 35.68 -21.08 6.02
CA GLU A 306 36.94 -20.36 6.17
C GLU A 306 36.75 -19.00 5.49
N ARG A 307 36.86 -17.91 6.26
CA ARG A 307 36.54 -16.55 5.77
C ARG A 307 37.14 -16.38 4.38
N LEU A 308 36.29 -16.25 3.36
CA LEU A 308 36.73 -16.06 1.98
C LEU A 308 37.78 -14.94 1.97
N LEU A 309 38.96 -15.21 1.41
CA LEU A 309 39.99 -14.19 1.26
C LEU A 309 39.49 -13.18 0.21
N ILE A 310 38.91 -12.06 0.67
CA ILE A 310 38.47 -10.99 -0.21
C ILE A 310 39.68 -10.15 -0.61
N LEU A 311 40.19 -10.37 -1.81
CA LEU A 311 41.22 -9.51 -2.40
C LEU A 311 40.58 -8.20 -2.87
N LYS A 312 41.02 -7.08 -2.28
CA LYS A 312 40.56 -5.74 -2.69
C LYS A 312 41.25 -5.31 -3.98
N GLU A 313 40.49 -4.67 -4.86
CA GLU A 313 40.97 -4.06 -6.09
C GLU A 313 42.18 -3.18 -5.79
N GLN A 314 43.23 -3.34 -6.60
CA GLN A 314 44.48 -2.58 -6.48
C GLN A 314 44.68 -1.66 -7.68
N GLU A 315 44.01 -1.90 -8.80
CA GLU A 315 44.13 -1.03 -9.97
C GLU A 315 43.23 0.19 -9.84
N PRO A 316 43.73 1.41 -10.16
CA PRO A 316 42.94 2.62 -10.09
C PRO A 316 41.75 2.52 -11.05
N LEU A 317 40.55 2.77 -10.54
CA LEU A 317 39.33 2.77 -11.34
C LEU A 317 39.32 3.95 -12.31
N LEU A 318 38.81 3.72 -13.52
CA LEU A 318 38.68 4.75 -14.53
C LEU A 318 37.54 5.72 -14.17
N ASP A 319 37.90 6.84 -13.56
CA ASP A 319 36.98 7.93 -13.24
C ASP A 319 36.78 8.87 -14.44
N LYS A 320 36.05 8.37 -15.45
CA LYS A 320 35.66 9.14 -16.63
C LYS A 320 34.16 9.02 -16.83
N PRO A 321 33.36 9.95 -16.28
CA PRO A 321 31.93 9.98 -16.50
C PRO A 321 31.60 9.99 -17.99
N TYR A 322 30.72 9.09 -18.43
CA TYR A 322 30.25 9.06 -19.81
C TYR A 322 28.82 8.59 -19.91
N ALA A 323 28.13 9.11 -20.92
CA ALA A 323 26.76 8.74 -21.25
C ALA A 323 26.69 8.24 -22.71
N ARG A 324 25.73 7.34 -22.96
CA ARG A 324 25.38 6.86 -24.29
C ARG A 324 23.88 6.70 -24.41
N THR A 325 23.29 7.49 -25.29
CA THR A 325 21.85 7.47 -25.59
C THR A 325 21.58 6.79 -26.93
N ASN A 326 20.61 5.89 -26.98
CA ASN A 326 20.18 5.23 -28.21
C ASN A 326 18.97 5.96 -28.84
N THR A 327 18.63 5.57 -30.07
CA THR A 327 17.51 6.18 -30.82
C THR A 327 16.14 5.93 -30.19
N SER A 328 16.03 4.93 -29.32
CA SER A 328 14.80 4.60 -28.61
C SER A 328 14.63 5.38 -27.31
N GLY A 329 15.55 6.29 -26.96
CA GLY A 329 15.47 7.13 -25.77
C GLY A 329 16.06 6.54 -24.49
N TRP A 330 16.71 5.37 -24.57
CA TRP A 330 17.46 4.81 -23.45
C TRP A 330 18.84 5.44 -23.36
N CYS A 331 19.23 5.83 -22.15
CA CYS A 331 20.55 6.39 -21.86
C CYS A 331 21.23 5.54 -20.78
N TRP A 332 22.43 5.05 -21.08
CA TRP A 332 23.32 4.42 -20.12
C TRP A 332 24.32 5.45 -19.60
N LEU A 333 24.51 5.47 -18.28
CA LEU A 333 25.35 6.42 -17.56
C LEU A 333 26.35 5.62 -16.70
N GLY A 334 27.64 5.88 -16.84
CA GLY A 334 28.64 5.19 -16.02
C GLY A 334 30.00 5.88 -16.01
N GLY A 335 31.00 5.19 -15.46
CA GLY A 335 32.29 5.81 -15.12
C GLY A 335 32.15 6.81 -13.96
N LEU A 336 31.16 6.62 -13.09
CA LEU A 336 30.83 7.49 -11.97
C LEU A 336 31.52 6.98 -10.70
N VAL A 337 32.74 7.43 -10.44
CA VAL A 337 33.53 6.99 -9.28
C VAL A 337 33.53 8.08 -8.20
N GLY A 338 33.20 7.71 -6.97
CA GLY A 338 33.33 8.56 -5.80
C GLY A 338 34.74 8.49 -5.24
N GLN A 339 35.65 9.35 -5.72
CA GLN A 339 37.05 9.35 -5.27
C GLN A 339 37.24 10.24 -4.04
N HIS A 340 37.22 9.64 -2.85
CA HIS A 340 37.47 10.30 -1.57
C HIS A 340 37.68 9.26 -0.45
N ASP A 341 38.43 9.61 0.60
CA ASP A 341 38.66 8.72 1.75
C ASP A 341 37.41 8.58 2.64
N ASP A 342 36.65 9.67 2.81
CA ASP A 342 35.35 9.67 3.48
C ASP A 342 34.23 9.18 2.54
N CYS A 343 33.49 8.17 2.98
CA CYS A 343 32.47 7.49 2.18
C CYS A 343 31.24 8.38 1.89
N ALA A 344 30.87 9.27 2.82
CA ALA A 344 29.76 10.20 2.59
C ALA A 344 30.11 11.20 1.48
N GLU A 345 31.33 11.75 1.51
CA GLU A 345 31.80 12.68 0.48
C GLU A 345 32.04 11.98 -0.86
N ALA A 346 32.60 10.76 -0.86
CA ALA A 346 32.71 9.93 -2.05
C ALA A 346 31.34 9.73 -2.72
N SER A 347 30.30 9.45 -1.92
CA SER A 347 28.92 9.30 -2.39
C SER A 347 28.40 10.59 -3.03
N ARG A 348 28.63 11.75 -2.40
CA ARG A 348 28.24 13.07 -2.94
C ARG A 348 28.93 13.34 -4.28
N ILE A 349 30.23 13.08 -4.37
CA ILE A 349 31.02 13.26 -5.61
C ILE A 349 30.46 12.39 -6.73
N ALA A 350 30.19 11.11 -6.47
CA ALA A 350 29.64 10.20 -7.47
C ALA A 350 28.24 10.65 -7.94
N LEU A 351 27.37 11.08 -7.02
CA LEU A 351 26.03 11.57 -7.33
C LEU A 351 26.04 12.92 -8.06
N GLN A 352 26.97 13.83 -7.73
CA GLN A 352 27.15 15.09 -8.46
C GLN A 352 27.54 14.83 -9.92
N LYS A 353 28.43 13.86 -10.16
CA LYS A 353 28.79 13.42 -11.52
C LYS A 353 27.60 12.83 -12.26
N LEU A 354 26.75 12.04 -11.58
CA LEU A 354 25.51 11.52 -12.15
C LEU A 354 24.58 12.66 -12.58
N CYS A 355 24.32 13.63 -11.70
CA CYS A 355 23.49 14.79 -12.02
C CYS A 355 24.04 15.59 -13.21
N ALA A 356 25.35 15.83 -13.24
CA ALA A 356 26.00 16.54 -14.35
C ALA A 356 25.85 15.79 -15.70
N LEU A 357 25.94 14.45 -15.70
CA LEU A 357 25.71 13.65 -16.90
C LEU A 357 24.23 13.66 -17.34
N LEU A 358 23.30 13.59 -16.39
CA LEU A 358 21.87 13.71 -16.69
C LEU A 358 21.59 15.06 -17.38
N GLU A 359 22.09 16.15 -16.81
CA GLU A 359 21.95 17.49 -17.39
C GLU A 359 22.55 17.58 -18.80
N SER A 360 23.74 17.00 -19.03
CA SER A 360 24.38 17.01 -20.36
C SER A 360 23.58 16.26 -21.43
N GLU A 361 22.79 15.27 -21.01
CA GLU A 361 21.91 14.48 -21.89
C GLU A 361 20.47 15.02 -21.92
N ASN A 362 20.21 16.20 -21.33
CA ASN A 362 18.87 16.79 -21.20
C ASN A 362 17.88 15.84 -20.49
N LEU A 363 18.36 15.16 -19.44
CA LEU A 363 17.63 14.29 -18.55
C LEU A 363 17.55 14.89 -17.14
N THR A 364 16.62 14.39 -16.36
CA THR A 364 16.42 14.72 -14.95
C THR A 364 16.50 13.45 -14.10
N PRO A 365 16.66 13.56 -12.76
CA PRO A 365 16.57 12.40 -11.87
C PRO A 365 15.26 11.60 -12.00
N CYS A 366 14.17 12.24 -12.43
CA CYS A 366 12.87 11.57 -12.68
C CYS A 366 12.86 10.67 -13.92
N ASP A 367 13.83 10.85 -14.83
CA ASP A 367 14.01 10.01 -16.02
C ASP A 367 14.83 8.73 -15.71
N LEU A 368 15.41 8.61 -14.50
CA LEU A 368 16.13 7.43 -14.08
C LEU A 368 15.19 6.22 -13.94
N VAL A 369 15.62 5.10 -14.52
CA VAL A 369 14.95 3.80 -14.44
C VAL A 369 15.65 2.89 -13.45
N ARG A 370 16.98 2.80 -13.50
CA ARG A 370 17.79 1.94 -12.62
C ARG A 370 19.03 2.68 -12.17
N ILE A 371 19.42 2.45 -10.92
CA ILE A 371 20.74 2.79 -10.40
C ILE A 371 21.34 1.58 -9.70
N CYS A 372 22.60 1.28 -9.98
CA CYS A 372 23.38 0.29 -9.26
C CYS A 372 24.52 1.00 -8.52
N ILE A 373 24.62 0.72 -7.23
CA ILE A 373 25.59 1.31 -6.32
C ILE A 373 26.49 0.17 -5.84
N PHE A 374 27.76 0.26 -6.17
CA PHE A 374 28.78 -0.61 -5.61
C PHE A 374 29.42 0.13 -4.45
N VAL A 375 29.40 -0.49 -3.28
CA VAL A 375 29.96 0.07 -2.05
C VAL A 375 31.10 -0.80 -1.57
N ARG A 376 32.12 -0.20 -0.98
CA ARG A 376 33.29 -0.94 -0.50
C ARG A 376 33.01 -1.77 0.75
N ASP A 377 32.18 -1.24 1.63
CA ASP A 377 31.85 -1.81 2.93
C ASP A 377 30.40 -1.44 3.27
N MET A 378 29.56 -2.45 3.50
CA MET A 378 28.15 -2.23 3.81
C MET A 378 27.92 -1.57 5.18
N ASN A 379 28.93 -1.54 6.06
CA ASN A 379 28.86 -0.77 7.31
C ASN A 379 28.72 0.75 7.07
N ASP A 380 29.17 1.24 5.92
CA ASP A 380 29.04 2.66 5.55
C ASP A 380 27.68 3.00 4.92
N TYR A 381 26.78 2.02 4.76
CA TYR A 381 25.50 2.18 4.05
C TYR A 381 24.66 3.36 4.56
N ALA A 382 24.64 3.62 5.86
CA ALA A 382 23.87 4.73 6.43
C ALA A 382 24.32 6.10 5.87
N ALA A 383 25.62 6.32 5.74
CA ALA A 383 26.19 7.55 5.19
C ALA A 383 25.92 7.69 3.69
N ILE A 384 26.06 6.58 2.95
CA ILE A 384 25.78 6.51 1.51
C ILE A 384 24.30 6.80 1.24
N ASN A 385 23.41 6.16 2.02
CA ASN A 385 21.97 6.34 1.88
C ASN A 385 21.55 7.78 2.19
N ALA A 386 22.17 8.46 3.16
CA ALA A 386 21.90 9.87 3.43
C ALA A 386 22.23 10.78 2.23
N ALA A 387 23.38 10.56 1.58
CA ALA A 387 23.76 11.29 0.37
C ALA A 387 22.80 10.96 -0.79
N TYR A 388 22.45 9.70 -0.97
CA TYR A 388 21.52 9.23 -2.00
C TYR A 388 20.12 9.85 -1.83
N VAL A 389 19.57 9.87 -0.61
CA VAL A 389 18.28 10.49 -0.27
C VAL A 389 18.26 11.96 -0.64
N SER A 390 19.36 12.69 -0.45
CA SER A 390 19.42 14.13 -0.76
C SER A 390 19.26 14.45 -2.26
N VAL A 391 19.50 13.46 -3.14
CA VAL A 391 19.46 13.63 -4.59
C VAL A 391 18.25 12.93 -5.23
N LEU A 392 17.83 11.79 -4.69
CA LEU A 392 16.89 10.88 -5.37
C LEU A 392 15.54 10.70 -4.65
N SER A 393 15.19 11.57 -3.70
CA SER A 393 13.89 11.56 -2.99
C SER A 393 12.75 12.18 -3.79
N HIS A 394 12.67 11.89 -5.09
CA HIS A 394 11.59 12.35 -5.96
C HIS A 394 10.43 11.34 -5.97
N VAL A 395 9.27 11.78 -6.47
CA VAL A 395 8.13 10.90 -6.71
C VAL A 395 8.53 9.85 -7.75
N ASN A 396 8.32 8.57 -7.43
CA ASN A 396 8.78 7.43 -8.25
C ASN A 396 10.30 7.47 -8.52
N PRO A 397 11.15 7.22 -7.52
CA PRO A 397 12.61 7.10 -7.70
C PRO A 397 12.97 5.88 -8.57
N PRO A 398 14.22 5.77 -9.07
CA PRO A 398 14.64 4.60 -9.85
C PRO A 398 14.60 3.30 -9.02
N VAL A 399 14.66 2.15 -9.71
CA VAL A 399 15.00 0.91 -9.02
C VAL A 399 16.44 0.97 -8.55
N ARG A 400 16.72 0.44 -7.36
CA ARG A 400 18.05 0.49 -6.76
C ARG A 400 18.58 -0.90 -6.51
N VAL A 401 19.81 -1.14 -6.93
CA VAL A 401 20.62 -2.28 -6.51
C VAL A 401 21.82 -1.71 -5.76
N CYS A 402 22.05 -2.14 -4.53
CA CYS A 402 23.20 -1.72 -3.73
C CYS A 402 23.91 -2.97 -3.22
N VAL A 403 25.16 -3.16 -3.64
CA VAL A 403 25.92 -4.38 -3.33
C VAL A 403 27.33 -4.03 -2.87
N GLU A 404 27.84 -4.81 -1.93
CA GLU A 404 29.23 -4.71 -1.52
C GLU A 404 30.14 -5.28 -2.62
N ALA A 405 31.20 -4.57 -2.94
CA ALA A 405 32.22 -4.98 -3.89
C ALA A 405 33.61 -4.67 -3.32
N PRO A 406 34.66 -5.43 -3.72
CA PRO A 406 36.02 -5.28 -3.20
C PRO A 406 36.73 -4.03 -3.74
N LEU A 407 36.16 -2.85 -3.54
CA LEU A 407 36.65 -1.58 -4.08
C LEU A 407 37.89 -1.06 -3.34
N ARG A 408 38.61 -0.16 -4.02
CA ARG A 408 39.77 0.56 -3.47
C ARG A 408 39.39 1.50 -2.33
N ALA A 409 40.37 1.81 -1.49
CA ALA A 409 40.16 2.69 -0.33
C ALA A 409 39.82 4.14 -0.68
N ASP A 410 40.47 4.64 -1.72
CA ASP A 410 40.28 6.00 -2.25
C ASP A 410 39.05 6.13 -3.15
N SER A 411 38.36 5.02 -3.45
CA SER A 411 37.19 4.97 -4.33
C SER A 411 36.10 4.06 -3.73
N PRO A 412 35.55 4.40 -2.54
CA PRO A 412 34.67 3.51 -1.81
C PRO A 412 33.29 3.34 -2.43
N VAL A 413 32.94 4.15 -3.45
CA VAL A 413 31.62 4.15 -4.10
C VAL A 413 31.77 4.23 -5.62
N VAL A 414 31.06 3.37 -6.35
CA VAL A 414 30.93 3.42 -7.81
C VAL A 414 29.45 3.34 -8.19
N LEU A 415 29.03 4.14 -9.16
CA LEU A 415 27.66 4.17 -9.65
C LEU A 415 27.58 3.79 -11.14
N GLU A 416 26.51 3.09 -11.50
CA GLU A 416 26.00 3.03 -12.86
C GLU A 416 24.50 3.33 -12.84
N ALA A 417 24.00 3.91 -13.92
CA ALA A 417 22.58 4.21 -14.03
C ALA A 417 22.06 4.03 -15.46
N ILE A 418 20.76 3.77 -15.54
CA ILE A 418 20.00 3.71 -16.78
C ILE A 418 18.86 4.70 -16.65
N ALA A 419 18.71 5.56 -17.65
CA ALA A 419 17.62 6.50 -17.79
C ALA A 419 16.82 6.20 -19.07
N TYR A 420 15.57 6.64 -19.09
CA TYR A 420 14.72 6.58 -20.27
C TYR A 420 13.92 7.87 -20.39
N LYS A 421 14.03 8.51 -21.55
CA LYS A 421 13.19 9.65 -21.93
C LYS A 421 12.60 9.40 -23.30
N GLN A 422 11.28 9.50 -23.38
CA GLN A 422 10.56 9.24 -24.60
C GLN A 422 10.96 10.24 -25.71
N GLN A 423 11.37 9.72 -26.87
CA GLN A 423 11.86 10.50 -28.02
C GLN A 423 10.82 10.64 -29.15
N THR A 424 9.86 9.72 -29.25
CA THR A 424 8.86 9.67 -30.35
C THR A 424 7.43 9.60 -29.82
N GLU A 425 6.46 10.07 -30.60
CA GLU A 425 5.03 9.89 -30.34
C GLU A 425 4.68 8.40 -30.45
N GLY A 426 4.61 7.73 -29.30
CA GLY A 426 4.28 6.33 -29.10
C GLY A 426 3.82 6.11 -27.66
N ASP A 427 3.38 4.92 -27.28
CA ASP A 427 2.82 4.68 -25.93
C ASP A 427 3.77 3.91 -25.00
N CYS A 428 5.09 4.08 -25.15
CA CYS A 428 6.08 3.50 -24.23
C CYS A 428 6.22 4.37 -22.98
N ARG A 429 5.18 4.36 -22.14
CA ARG A 429 5.14 5.06 -20.85
C ARG A 429 5.93 4.30 -19.79
N ARG A 430 6.54 5.06 -18.88
CA ARG A 430 7.19 4.53 -17.68
C ARG A 430 6.12 4.17 -16.64
N HIS A 431 6.10 2.92 -16.22
CA HIS A 431 5.25 2.42 -15.13
C HIS A 431 6.12 2.08 -13.93
N THR A 432 5.81 2.64 -12.77
CA THR A 432 6.60 2.45 -11.54
C THR A 432 5.77 1.74 -10.49
N MET A 433 6.33 0.68 -9.91
CA MET A 433 5.85 0.09 -8.66
C MET A 433 6.69 0.65 -7.52
N HIS A 434 6.06 1.56 -6.77
CA HIS A 434 6.63 2.23 -5.61
C HIS A 434 5.66 2.06 -4.44
N VAL A 435 6.02 1.17 -3.51
CA VAL A 435 5.20 0.84 -2.34
C VAL A 435 5.87 1.44 -1.11
N GLN A 436 5.17 2.37 -0.44
CA GLN A 436 5.64 3.04 0.77
C GLN A 436 4.86 2.60 2.02
N GLY A 437 3.63 2.12 1.86
CA GLY A 437 2.81 1.60 2.94
C GLY A 437 3.10 0.13 3.27
N ILE A 438 2.67 -0.27 4.46
CA ILE A 438 2.74 -1.65 4.96
C ILE A 438 1.52 -2.42 4.45
N SER A 439 1.73 -3.60 3.87
CA SER A 439 0.69 -4.51 3.38
C SER A 439 1.10 -5.98 3.52
N HIS A 440 0.16 -6.93 3.44
CA HIS A 440 0.48 -8.37 3.46
C HIS A 440 1.04 -8.90 2.13
N TRP A 441 0.94 -8.11 1.04
CA TRP A 441 1.37 -8.54 -0.28
C TRP A 441 2.78 -8.04 -0.63
N ALA A 442 3.04 -6.75 -0.45
CA ALA A 442 4.28 -6.12 -0.90
C ALA A 442 5.03 -5.48 0.28
N PRO A 443 6.35 -5.68 0.38
CA PRO A 443 7.17 -5.00 1.38
C PRO A 443 7.28 -3.50 1.03
N ALA A 444 7.13 -2.66 2.06
CA ALA A 444 7.42 -1.24 1.96
C ALA A 444 8.88 -1.01 1.59
N ASN A 445 9.15 0.06 0.85
CA ASN A 445 10.51 0.44 0.53
C ASN A 445 11.25 1.02 1.74
N ILE A 446 12.48 0.56 1.95
CA ILE A 446 13.36 0.98 3.06
C ILE A 446 14.28 2.13 2.59
N GLY A 447 13.67 3.16 1.97
CA GLY A 447 14.38 4.31 1.39
C GLY A 447 13.91 4.68 -0.03
N PRO A 448 14.50 5.71 -0.66
CA PRO A 448 14.01 6.24 -1.92
C PRO A 448 14.39 5.37 -3.13
N TYR A 449 13.71 4.25 -3.27
CA TYR A 449 13.79 3.40 -4.45
C TYR A 449 12.41 2.83 -4.79
N SER A 450 12.25 2.42 -6.04
CA SER A 450 11.06 1.71 -6.50
C SER A 450 11.37 0.22 -6.64
N GLN A 451 10.42 -0.63 -6.26
CA GLN A 451 10.58 -2.09 -6.33
C GLN A 451 10.74 -2.55 -7.78
N ALA A 452 10.01 -1.94 -8.71
CA ALA A 452 10.12 -2.23 -10.14
C ALA A 452 9.77 -1.01 -11.00
N ILE A 453 10.41 -0.91 -12.18
CA ILE A 453 10.05 0.04 -13.22
C ILE A 453 9.96 -0.70 -14.56
N ARG A 454 8.83 -0.55 -15.24
CA ARG A 454 8.58 -1.05 -16.58
C ARG A 454 8.57 0.09 -17.60
N VAL A 455 9.26 -0.09 -18.71
CA VAL A 455 9.20 0.79 -19.88
C VAL A 455 9.05 -0.09 -21.12
N GLY A 456 7.91 0.01 -21.80
CA GLY A 456 7.57 -0.89 -22.90
C GLY A 456 7.55 -2.35 -22.40
N ASP A 457 8.38 -3.20 -23.00
CA ASP A 457 8.49 -4.63 -22.65
C ASP A 457 9.64 -4.94 -21.68
N VAL A 458 10.40 -3.92 -21.24
CA VAL A 458 11.52 -4.10 -20.32
C VAL A 458 11.10 -3.76 -18.90
N ILE A 459 11.33 -4.68 -17.97
CA ILE A 459 11.10 -4.50 -16.53
C ILE A 459 12.46 -4.55 -15.82
N TYR A 460 12.77 -3.49 -15.08
CA TYR A 460 13.85 -3.49 -14.10
C TYR A 460 13.28 -3.70 -12.71
N ILE A 461 13.97 -4.49 -11.90
CA ILE A 461 13.63 -4.76 -10.51
C ILE A 461 14.75 -4.27 -9.59
N ALA A 462 14.38 -3.84 -8.39
CA ALA A 462 15.33 -3.51 -7.34
C ALA A 462 16.07 -4.76 -6.84
N GLY A 463 17.14 -4.56 -6.06
CA GLY A 463 17.78 -5.65 -5.34
C GLY A 463 16.77 -6.38 -4.45
N GLN A 464 16.75 -7.71 -4.54
CA GLN A 464 15.84 -8.55 -3.76
C GLN A 464 16.59 -9.11 -2.56
N ILE A 465 16.01 -8.93 -1.38
CA ILE A 465 16.47 -9.54 -0.13
C ILE A 465 15.27 -10.25 0.51
N ALA A 466 15.53 -11.26 1.34
CA ALA A 466 14.47 -12.01 2.01
C ALA A 466 13.77 -11.09 3.02
N LEU A 467 12.53 -10.70 2.70
CA LEU A 467 11.69 -9.81 3.49
C LEU A 467 10.33 -10.44 3.67
N ILE A 468 9.74 -10.25 4.85
CA ILE A 468 8.36 -10.66 5.13
C ILE A 468 7.48 -9.42 4.90
N PRO A 469 6.59 -9.43 3.90
CA PRO A 469 5.63 -8.34 3.73
C PRO A 469 4.83 -8.13 5.01
N GLY A 470 4.56 -6.88 5.38
CA GLY A 470 3.73 -6.57 6.55
C GLY A 470 4.46 -6.68 7.91
N SER A 471 5.75 -7.02 7.95
CA SER A 471 6.55 -7.03 9.18
C SER A 471 7.51 -5.84 9.32
N MET A 472 7.59 -4.98 8.30
CA MET A 472 8.54 -3.87 8.20
C MET A 472 7.85 -2.53 8.21
#